data_AF-A0A960DMU2-F1
#
_entry.id   AF-A0A960DMU2-F1
#
_cell.length_a   1.000
_cell.length_b   1.000
_cell.length_c   1.000
_cell.angle_alpha   90.00
_cell.angle_beta   90.00
_cell.angle_gamma   90.00
#
_symmetry.space_group_name_H-M   'P 1'
#
loop_
_entity.id
_entity.type
_entity.pdbx_description
1 polymer ?
#
loop_
_entity_poly.entity_id
_entity_poly.type
_entity_poly.pdbx_seq_one_letter_code
_entity_poly.pdbx_strand_id
1 'polypeptide(L)'
;MDWSAAWSVAATPPGGAADPQALTRQAPGWLPAEVPGTAAAALRAAGQWGLDDDRDFDAEDWWWRSRRQGAPGPAVLRFGGLATIADVWLNGRPILHSESMFATHEVPVTLSGDDELVIACRSLNTHLATRRPRGRWRTRLVEQQQLRWVRTTFLGRMGSWNPRCAPVGPWRAVEVLPAAGSAQAQRLLPSVDGDRAAVEFAARWHGATPEAASLAVGEVRSPLT
;
A
#
# COMPACT_ATOMS: atom_id res chain seq x y z
N MET A 1 -9.56 5.57 -10.73
CA MET A 1 -8.59 6.56 -11.24
C MET A 1 -7.46 6.60 -10.23
N ASP A 2 -6.19 6.57 -10.66
CA ASP A 2 -5.08 6.70 -9.71
C ASP A 2 -5.20 8.01 -8.93
N TRP A 3 -4.67 8.03 -7.71
CA TRP A 3 -4.37 9.27 -6.98
C TRP A 3 -3.27 10.00 -7.76
N SER A 4 -3.66 10.69 -8.84
CA SER A 4 -2.77 11.32 -9.81
C SER A 4 -2.31 12.69 -9.28
N ALA A 5 -1.35 12.65 -8.36
CA ALA A 5 -0.71 13.85 -7.83
C ALA A 5 0.77 13.58 -7.54
N ALA A 6 1.57 14.64 -7.48
CA ALA A 6 2.97 14.54 -7.12
C ALA A 6 3.10 13.97 -5.70
N TRP A 7 3.91 12.93 -5.55
CA TRP A 7 4.22 12.34 -4.26
C TRP A 7 5.57 12.84 -3.76
N SER A 8 5.69 12.93 -2.45
CA SER A 8 6.97 13.13 -1.79
C SER A 8 7.12 12.17 -0.63
N VAL A 9 8.37 11.81 -0.33
CA VAL A 9 8.73 10.93 0.79
C VAL A 9 9.72 11.62 1.72
N ALA A 10 9.62 11.35 3.01
CA ALA A 10 10.58 11.79 4.02
C ALA A 10 10.81 10.70 5.06
N ALA A 11 12.00 10.66 5.65
CA ALA A 11 12.30 9.80 6.78
C ALA A 11 12.23 10.59 8.09
N THR A 12 11.79 9.93 9.16
CA THR A 12 11.93 10.40 10.54
C THR A 12 12.47 9.27 11.42
N PRO A 13 13.08 9.57 12.57
CA PRO A 13 13.35 8.56 13.59
C PRO A 13 12.07 7.76 13.93
N PRO A 14 12.20 6.50 14.34
CA PRO A 14 11.05 5.66 14.69
C PRO A 14 10.20 6.31 15.79
N GLY A 15 8.91 6.53 15.55
CA GLY A 15 8.03 7.22 16.48
C GLY A 15 8.34 8.72 16.65
N GLY A 16 9.14 9.31 15.77
CA GLY A 16 9.52 10.72 15.81
C GLY A 16 8.31 11.65 15.68
N ALA A 17 7.34 11.30 14.83
CA ALA A 17 6.07 12.01 14.68
C ALA A 17 4.89 11.05 14.87
N ALA A 18 3.94 11.41 15.73
CA ALA A 18 2.74 10.59 15.95
C ALA A 18 1.75 10.71 14.78
N ASP A 19 1.64 11.91 14.21
CA ASP A 19 0.63 12.28 13.21
C ASP A 19 1.18 13.35 12.23
N PRO A 20 0.43 13.71 11.16
CA PRO A 20 0.86 14.72 10.19
C PRO A 20 1.12 16.11 10.78
N GLN A 21 0.44 16.47 11.87
CA GLN A 21 0.64 17.79 12.51
C GLN A 21 1.98 17.83 13.23
N ALA A 22 2.36 16.76 13.92
CA ALA A 22 3.67 16.58 14.52
C ALA A 22 4.77 16.53 13.45
N LEU A 23 4.54 15.81 12.35
CA LEU A 23 5.45 15.75 11.21
C LEU A 23 5.73 17.14 10.62
N THR A 24 4.68 17.95 10.47
CA THR A 24 4.79 19.32 9.96
C THR A 24 5.69 20.18 10.83
N ARG A 25 5.59 20.05 12.17
CA ARG A 25 6.47 20.77 13.11
C ARG A 25 7.93 20.36 13.00
N GLN A 26 8.21 19.11 12.64
CA GLN A 26 9.58 18.62 12.44
C GLN A 26 10.20 19.05 11.12
N ALA A 27 9.37 19.41 10.14
CA ALA A 27 9.80 19.84 8.81
C ALA A 27 10.90 18.95 8.19
N PRO A 28 10.65 17.64 8.04
CA PRO A 28 11.68 16.72 7.55
C PRO A 28 12.04 17.02 6.09
N GLY A 29 13.21 16.54 5.66
CA GLY A 29 13.68 16.67 4.28
C GLY A 29 12.85 15.82 3.31
N TRP A 30 11.90 16.45 2.63
CA TRP A 30 11.05 15.80 1.63
C TRP A 30 11.78 15.64 0.30
N LEU A 31 11.71 14.45 -0.27
CA LEU A 31 12.21 14.11 -1.59
C LEU A 31 11.04 13.79 -2.53
N PRO A 32 11.14 14.09 -3.83
CA PRO A 32 10.19 13.56 -4.82
C PRO A 32 10.11 12.03 -4.74
N ALA A 33 8.90 11.49 -4.90
CA ALA A 33 8.67 10.06 -4.89
C ALA A 33 7.64 9.67 -5.95
N GLU A 34 7.63 8.39 -6.31
CA GLU A 34 6.60 7.78 -7.15
C GLU A 34 5.75 6.81 -6.32
N VAL A 35 4.48 6.69 -6.69
CA VAL A 35 3.55 5.69 -6.16
C VAL A 35 2.85 5.04 -7.35
N PRO A 36 2.92 3.71 -7.54
CA PRO A 36 3.58 2.72 -6.67
C PRO A 36 5.09 2.90 -6.54
N GLY A 37 5.64 2.76 -5.33
CA GLY A 37 7.08 2.95 -5.10
C GLY A 37 7.55 2.59 -3.70
N THR A 38 8.86 2.72 -3.46
CA THR A 38 9.50 2.44 -2.16
C THR A 38 10.40 3.59 -1.74
N ALA A 39 10.65 3.70 -0.43
CA ALA A 39 11.62 4.65 0.11
C ALA A 39 12.99 4.52 -0.57
N ALA A 40 13.51 3.28 -0.67
CA ALA A 40 14.78 3.00 -1.34
C ALA A 40 14.82 3.49 -2.79
N ALA A 41 13.74 3.29 -3.55
CA ALA A 41 13.65 3.78 -4.92
C ALA A 41 13.70 5.31 -5.00
N ALA A 42 13.01 6.02 -4.10
CA ALA A 42 13.03 7.48 -4.06
C ALA A 42 14.40 8.05 -3.69
N LEU A 43 15.10 7.48 -2.70
CA LEU A 43 16.46 7.89 -2.36
C LEU A 43 17.45 7.61 -3.49
N ARG A 44 17.31 6.47 -4.17
CA ARG A 44 18.12 6.14 -5.34
C ARG A 44 17.91 7.15 -6.47
N ALA A 45 16.66 7.51 -6.75
CA ALA A 45 16.33 8.52 -7.76
C ALA A 45 16.89 9.91 -7.40
N ALA A 46 16.97 10.23 -6.11
CA ALA A 46 17.58 11.45 -5.60
C ALA A 46 19.13 11.39 -5.50
N GLY A 47 19.76 10.26 -5.86
CA GLY A 47 21.21 10.07 -5.72
C GLY A 47 21.72 10.01 -4.28
N GLN A 48 20.84 9.75 -3.31
CA GLN A 48 21.16 9.72 -1.87
C GLN A 48 21.37 8.31 -1.30
N TRP A 49 21.20 7.28 -2.13
CA TRP A 49 21.40 5.88 -1.74
C TRP A 49 21.68 5.01 -2.97
N GLY A 50 22.59 4.04 -2.83
CA GLY A 50 22.92 2.99 -3.80
C GLY A 50 22.89 1.60 -3.16
N LEU A 51 22.98 0.55 -3.98
CA LEU A 51 22.89 -0.84 -3.50
C LEU A 51 24.03 -1.26 -2.56
N ASP A 52 25.16 -0.57 -2.62
CA ASP A 52 26.34 -0.80 -1.78
C ASP A 52 26.25 -0.08 -0.42
N ASP A 53 25.25 0.80 -0.23
CA ASP A 53 25.07 1.53 1.03
C ASP A 53 24.33 0.67 2.05
N ASP A 54 24.90 0.58 3.26
CA ASP A 54 24.31 -0.14 4.40
C ASP A 54 23.27 0.74 5.12
N ARG A 55 22.08 0.88 4.52
CA ARG A 55 20.93 1.55 5.14
C ARG A 55 19.85 0.55 5.50
N ASP A 56 19.51 0.49 6.78
CA ASP A 56 18.37 -0.28 7.26
C ASP A 56 17.07 0.52 7.13
N PHE A 57 16.34 0.30 6.03
CA PHE A 57 15.04 0.93 5.78
C PHE A 57 13.96 0.55 6.80
N ASP A 58 14.10 -0.57 7.52
CA ASP A 58 13.15 -0.99 8.55
C ASP A 58 13.36 -0.27 9.89
N ALA A 59 14.44 0.49 10.05
CA ALA A 59 14.75 1.21 11.27
C ALA A 59 13.98 2.53 11.41
N GLU A 60 13.55 3.14 10.31
CA GLU A 60 12.99 4.48 10.25
C GLU A 60 11.46 4.47 10.06
N ASP A 61 10.80 5.57 10.44
CA ASP A 61 9.44 5.85 10.00
C ASP A 61 9.52 6.60 8.66
N TRP A 62 8.83 6.08 7.65
CA TRP A 62 8.79 6.66 6.32
C TRP A 62 7.44 7.29 6.05
N TRP A 63 7.45 8.55 5.63
CA TRP A 63 6.25 9.34 5.39
C TRP A 63 6.12 9.62 3.91
N TRP A 64 4.96 9.31 3.33
CA TRP A 64 4.55 9.76 2.02
C TRP A 64 3.48 10.82 2.18
N ARG A 65 3.54 11.86 1.37
CA ARG A 65 2.45 12.82 1.24
C ARG A 65 2.18 13.12 -0.22
N SER A 66 0.92 13.39 -0.50
CA SER A 66 0.47 13.90 -1.78
C SER A 66 -0.78 14.74 -1.59
N ARG A 67 -0.89 15.82 -2.36
CA ARG A 67 -2.05 16.69 -2.37
C ARG A 67 -2.67 16.67 -3.74
N ARG A 68 -3.98 16.50 -3.81
CA ARG A 68 -4.71 16.51 -5.07
C ARG A 68 -5.81 17.56 -5.04
N GLN A 69 -6.09 18.12 -6.22
CA GLN A 69 -7.28 18.92 -6.47
C GLN A 69 -8.25 18.12 -7.34
N GLY A 70 -9.54 18.23 -7.09
CA GLY A 70 -10.53 17.46 -7.83
C GLY A 70 -11.97 17.72 -7.41
N ALA A 71 -12.89 16.88 -7.86
CA ALA A 71 -14.29 16.98 -7.49
C ALA A 71 -14.49 16.61 -6.00
N PRO A 72 -15.20 17.45 -5.23
CA PRO A 72 -15.61 17.09 -3.88
C PRO A 72 -16.70 16.01 -3.89
N GLY A 73 -16.88 15.35 -2.76
CA GLY A 73 -17.99 14.42 -2.52
C GLY A 73 -17.56 13.02 -2.10
N PRO A 74 -18.53 12.10 -1.96
CA PRO A 74 -18.27 10.73 -1.54
C PRO A 74 -17.38 9.98 -2.54
N ALA A 75 -16.39 9.25 -2.02
CA ALA A 75 -15.52 8.37 -2.80
C ALA A 75 -15.02 7.20 -1.96
N VAL A 76 -14.31 6.26 -2.60
CA VAL A 76 -13.56 5.21 -1.92
C VAL A 76 -12.08 5.36 -2.27
N LEU A 77 -11.22 5.43 -1.26
CA LEU A 77 -9.77 5.34 -1.45
C LEU A 77 -9.36 3.87 -1.38
N ARG A 78 -8.78 3.37 -2.47
CA ARG A 78 -8.20 2.03 -2.52
C ARG A 78 -6.69 2.11 -2.35
N PHE A 79 -6.16 1.36 -1.40
CA PHE A 79 -4.74 1.14 -1.19
C PHE A 79 -4.40 -0.28 -1.63
N GLY A 80 -3.74 -0.43 -2.77
CA GLY A 80 -3.43 -1.74 -3.35
C GLY A 80 -2.47 -2.58 -2.51
N GLY A 81 -1.64 -1.92 -1.69
CA GLY A 81 -0.68 -2.56 -0.79
C GLY A 81 0.27 -1.53 -0.15
N LEU A 82 0.47 -1.65 1.16
CA LEU A 82 1.31 -0.77 1.98
C LEU A 82 2.36 -1.60 2.72
N ALA A 83 3.65 -1.35 2.53
CA ALA A 83 4.74 -2.12 3.14
C ALA A 83 5.31 -1.38 4.36
N THR A 84 5.07 -1.79 5.61
CA THR A 84 4.08 -2.80 6.02
C THR A 84 3.12 -2.31 7.10
N ILE A 85 3.67 -1.87 8.23
CA ILE A 85 2.87 -1.26 9.29
C ILE A 85 2.60 0.17 8.84
N ALA A 86 1.37 0.49 8.49
CA ALA A 86 1.05 1.77 7.86
C ALA A 86 -0.14 2.45 8.52
N ASP A 87 0.02 3.73 8.84
CA ASP A 87 -1.06 4.62 9.24
C ASP A 87 -1.35 5.60 8.10
N VAL A 88 -2.62 5.92 7.87
CA VAL A 88 -3.03 6.83 6.79
C VAL A 88 -3.99 7.88 7.30
N TRP A 89 -3.75 9.13 6.87
CA TRP A 89 -4.59 10.29 7.15
C TRP A 89 -5.04 10.98 5.87
N LEU A 90 -6.30 11.40 5.85
CA LEU A 90 -6.87 12.29 4.84
C LEU A 90 -7.21 13.62 5.52
N ASN A 91 -6.63 14.72 5.04
CA ASN A 91 -6.82 16.06 5.61
C ASN A 91 -6.57 16.09 7.13
N GLY A 92 -5.51 15.40 7.57
CA GLY A 92 -5.13 15.27 8.98
C GLY A 92 -5.99 14.32 9.82
N ARG A 93 -7.06 13.73 9.26
CA ARG A 93 -7.92 12.77 9.97
C ARG A 93 -7.49 11.33 9.69
N PRO A 94 -7.33 10.46 10.71
CA PRO A 94 -6.95 9.07 10.48
C PRO A 94 -8.07 8.32 9.77
N ILE A 95 -7.72 7.55 8.73
CA ILE A 95 -8.68 6.79 7.93
C ILE A 95 -8.36 5.30 7.83
N LEU A 96 -7.09 4.90 8.04
CA LEU A 96 -6.67 3.51 7.92
C LEU A 96 -5.45 3.22 8.80
N HIS A 97 -5.45 2.04 9.41
CA HIS A 97 -4.27 1.38 9.95
C HIS A 97 -4.12 0.01 9.26
N SER A 98 -2.92 -0.35 8.81
CA SER A 98 -2.63 -1.62 8.16
C SER A 98 -1.40 -2.29 8.76
N GLU A 99 -1.47 -3.61 8.96
CA GLU A 99 -0.34 -4.43 9.41
C GLU A 99 0.11 -5.48 8.38
N SER A 100 -0.33 -5.36 7.11
CA SER A 100 -0.12 -6.38 6.09
C SER A 100 0.21 -5.79 4.73
N MET A 101 1.41 -6.08 4.24
CA MET A 101 1.92 -5.72 2.93
C MET A 101 1.04 -6.22 1.79
N PHE A 102 0.38 -7.36 2.01
CA PHE A 102 -0.39 -8.07 0.99
C PHE A 102 -1.89 -7.76 1.01
N ALA A 103 -2.35 -6.93 1.96
CA ALA A 103 -3.75 -6.56 2.05
C ALA A 103 -4.05 -5.38 1.13
N THR A 104 -5.17 -5.47 0.41
CA THR A 104 -5.78 -4.32 -0.26
C THR A 104 -6.85 -3.74 0.66
N HIS A 105 -6.85 -2.43 0.83
CA HIS A 105 -7.84 -1.72 1.64
C HIS A 105 -8.69 -0.80 0.77
N GLU A 106 -9.97 -0.74 1.07
CA GLU A 106 -10.90 0.19 0.45
C GLU A 106 -11.62 0.97 1.55
N VAL A 107 -11.43 2.28 1.57
CA VAL A 107 -11.88 3.14 2.66
C VAL A 107 -12.84 4.18 2.11
N PRO A 108 -14.14 4.13 2.49
CA PRO A 108 -15.09 5.18 2.16
C PRO A 108 -14.67 6.51 2.80
N VAL A 109 -14.66 7.58 2.01
CA VAL A 109 -14.29 8.94 2.43
C VAL A 109 -15.17 9.98 1.78
N THR A 110 -15.14 11.20 2.31
CA THR A 110 -15.70 12.39 1.65
C THR A 110 -14.57 13.33 1.31
N LEU A 111 -14.44 13.64 0.03
CA LEU A 111 -13.40 14.50 -0.53
C LEU A 111 -13.83 15.96 -0.47
N SER A 112 -12.92 16.86 -0.12
CA SER A 112 -13.17 18.30 -0.03
C SER A 112 -12.99 19.02 -1.37
N GLY A 113 -12.30 18.38 -2.32
CA GLY A 113 -11.89 18.99 -3.59
C GLY A 113 -10.47 19.57 -3.57
N ASP A 114 -9.88 19.71 -2.39
CA ASP A 114 -8.45 19.98 -2.18
C ASP A 114 -7.98 19.15 -0.98
N ASP A 115 -7.49 17.96 -1.29
CA ASP A 115 -7.29 16.88 -0.31
C ASP A 115 -5.81 16.52 -0.19
N GLU A 116 -5.32 16.51 1.05
CA GLU A 116 -4.00 15.99 1.40
C GLU A 116 -4.12 14.58 1.95
N LEU A 117 -3.36 13.66 1.37
CA LEU A 117 -3.19 12.30 1.84
C LEU A 117 -1.78 12.13 2.39
N VAL A 118 -1.69 11.63 3.62
CA VAL A 118 -0.43 11.30 4.28
C VAL A 118 -0.44 9.83 4.68
N ILE A 119 0.63 9.12 4.38
CA ILE A 119 0.84 7.70 4.72
C ILE A 119 2.14 7.61 5.52
N ALA A 120 2.12 7.01 6.70
CA ALA A 120 3.32 6.69 7.46
C ALA A 120 3.53 5.18 7.46
N CYS A 121 4.56 4.66 6.78
CA CYS A 121 5.02 3.31 7.01
C CYS A 121 5.99 3.31 8.19
N ARG A 122 5.54 2.76 9.31
CA ARG A 122 6.25 2.73 10.59
C ARG A 122 7.42 1.78 10.56
N SER A 123 8.44 2.11 11.35
CA SER A 123 9.62 1.31 11.61
C SER A 123 9.22 -0.12 11.97
N LEU A 124 9.57 -1.04 11.06
CA LEU A 124 9.31 -2.45 11.26
C LEU A 124 10.18 -2.98 12.40
N ASN A 125 11.39 -2.47 12.57
CA ASN A 125 12.27 -2.84 13.69
C ASN A 125 11.61 -2.54 15.05
N THR A 126 11.00 -1.37 15.22
CA THR A 126 10.25 -1.02 16.43
C THR A 126 9.07 -1.97 16.64
N HIS A 127 8.31 -2.27 15.59
CA HIS A 127 7.19 -3.23 15.67
C HIS A 127 7.64 -4.66 16.03
N LEU A 128 8.81 -5.08 15.54
CA LEU A 128 9.39 -6.40 15.81
C LEU A 128 10.06 -6.50 17.18
N ALA A 129 10.31 -5.39 17.86
CA ALA A 129 10.83 -5.39 19.23
C ALA A 129 9.81 -5.88 20.27
N THR A 130 8.51 -5.87 19.93
CA THR A 130 7.46 -6.41 20.80
C THR A 130 7.75 -7.85 21.18
N ARG A 131 7.65 -8.19 22.46
CA ARG A 131 7.92 -9.54 22.96
C ARG A 131 6.84 -10.51 22.46
N ARG A 132 7.24 -11.53 21.70
CA ARG A 132 6.35 -12.60 21.22
C ARG A 132 6.85 -13.98 21.66
N PRO A 133 5.99 -15.01 21.68
CA PRO A 133 6.41 -16.37 22.02
C PRO A 133 7.59 -16.83 21.17
N ARG A 134 8.53 -17.55 21.77
CA ARG A 134 9.72 -18.05 21.07
C ARG A 134 9.33 -19.13 20.06
N GLY A 135 9.79 -18.98 18.82
CA GLY A 135 9.60 -20.01 17.79
C GLY A 135 10.34 -21.30 18.14
N ARG A 136 9.71 -22.45 17.86
CA ARG A 136 10.37 -23.77 17.95
C ARG A 136 11.42 -23.95 16.86
N TRP A 137 11.09 -23.52 15.64
CA TRP A 137 11.95 -23.57 14.47
C TRP A 137 12.51 -22.17 14.18
N ARG A 138 13.84 -22.09 13.99
CA ARG A 138 14.54 -20.84 13.66
C ARG A 138 15.08 -20.96 12.24
N THR A 139 14.75 -20.00 11.39
CA THR A 139 15.36 -19.89 10.07
C THR A 139 16.69 -19.13 10.18
N ARG A 140 17.68 -19.47 9.36
CA ARG A 140 18.92 -18.69 9.22
C ARG A 140 18.86 -17.68 8.06
N LEU A 141 17.74 -17.62 7.34
CA LEU A 141 17.58 -16.76 6.15
C LEU A 141 17.40 -15.28 6.50
N VAL A 142 16.75 -14.97 7.62
CA VAL A 142 16.50 -13.60 8.08
C VAL A 142 17.11 -13.40 9.45
N GLU A 143 17.57 -12.17 9.73
CA GLU A 143 18.19 -11.83 11.01
C GLU A 143 17.14 -11.79 12.13
N GLN A 144 16.00 -11.15 11.86
CA GLN A 144 14.95 -10.97 12.85
C GLN A 144 13.86 -12.07 12.75
N GLN A 145 13.89 -13.02 13.68
CA GLN A 145 12.97 -14.17 13.73
C GLN A 145 11.51 -13.79 14.03
N GLN A 146 11.29 -12.57 14.52
CA GLN A 146 9.94 -12.05 14.77
C GLN A 146 9.18 -11.72 13.47
N LEU A 147 9.87 -11.61 12.33
CA LEU A 147 9.26 -11.36 11.01
C LEU A 147 8.14 -12.34 10.65
N ARG A 148 8.20 -13.57 11.18
CA ARG A 148 7.14 -14.59 10.99
C ARG A 148 5.75 -14.14 11.45
N TRP A 149 5.68 -13.11 12.29
CA TRP A 149 4.43 -12.58 12.80
C TRP A 149 3.91 -11.36 12.04
N VAL A 150 4.66 -10.88 11.05
CA VAL A 150 4.29 -9.73 10.23
C VAL A 150 4.03 -10.22 8.82
N ARG A 151 2.93 -9.77 8.23
CA ARG A 151 2.58 -10.12 6.85
C ARG A 151 3.35 -9.23 5.88
N THR A 152 4.65 -9.48 5.74
CA THR A 152 5.57 -8.75 4.86
C THR A 152 6.45 -9.69 4.04
N THR A 153 7.13 -9.17 3.02
CA THR A 153 8.09 -9.94 2.23
C THR A 153 9.43 -10.09 2.96
N PHE A 154 10.12 -11.21 2.72
CA PHE A 154 11.51 -11.40 3.15
C PHE A 154 12.52 -10.82 2.15
N LEU A 155 12.08 -10.41 0.95
CA LEU A 155 12.95 -9.72 0.00
C LEU A 155 13.48 -8.42 0.61
N GLY A 156 14.79 -8.18 0.47
CA GLY A 156 15.49 -7.07 1.10
C GLY A 156 15.82 -7.26 2.58
N ARG A 157 15.41 -8.39 3.17
CA ARG A 157 15.63 -8.76 4.58
C ARG A 157 16.41 -10.08 4.75
N MET A 158 16.85 -10.66 3.63
CA MET A 158 17.68 -11.87 3.59
C MET A 158 19.09 -11.48 3.14
N GLY A 159 19.85 -10.79 3.99
CA GLY A 159 21.11 -10.13 3.63
C GLY A 159 22.21 -11.05 3.08
N SER A 160 22.10 -12.37 3.24
CA SER A 160 23.00 -13.37 2.62
C SER A 160 22.58 -13.77 1.20
N TRP A 161 21.42 -13.32 0.72
CA TRP A 161 20.81 -13.76 -0.54
C TRP A 161 20.37 -12.58 -1.44
N ASN A 162 20.05 -11.42 -0.85
CA ASN A 162 19.72 -10.20 -1.58
C ASN A 162 20.32 -8.96 -0.90
N PRO A 163 20.51 -7.85 -1.65
CA PRO A 163 20.86 -6.56 -1.07
C PRO A 163 19.86 -6.17 0.03
N ARG A 164 20.31 -5.44 1.06
CA ARG A 164 19.50 -4.99 2.20
C ARG A 164 18.59 -3.81 1.84
N CYS A 165 17.79 -3.97 0.80
CA CYS A 165 16.85 -2.97 0.30
C CYS A 165 15.41 -3.40 0.61
N ALA A 166 15.08 -3.46 1.90
CA ALA A 166 13.73 -3.81 2.35
C ALA A 166 12.69 -2.87 1.73
N PRO A 167 11.62 -3.38 1.07
CA PRO A 167 10.59 -2.51 0.53
C PRO A 167 9.77 -1.91 1.68
N VAL A 168 9.73 -0.59 1.71
CA VAL A 168 8.94 0.21 2.63
C VAL A 168 8.21 1.29 1.83
N GLY A 169 6.89 1.40 1.99
CA GLY A 169 6.05 2.35 1.27
C GLY A 169 4.81 1.78 0.57
N PRO A 170 4.02 2.64 -0.09
CA PRO A 170 2.89 2.24 -0.94
C PRO A 170 3.41 1.57 -2.22
N TRP A 171 3.75 0.29 -2.10
CA TRP A 171 4.37 -0.53 -3.16
C TRP A 171 3.38 -0.96 -4.27
N ARG A 172 2.10 -0.59 -4.14
CA ARG A 172 1.03 -0.76 -5.11
C ARG A 172 0.21 0.53 -5.21
N ALA A 173 -0.67 0.60 -6.20
CA ALA A 173 -1.41 1.81 -6.54
C ALA A 173 -2.27 2.31 -5.38
N VAL A 174 -2.41 3.64 -5.31
CA VAL A 174 -3.40 4.32 -4.47
C VAL A 174 -4.40 4.93 -5.42
N GLU A 175 -5.66 4.51 -5.35
CA GLU A 175 -6.70 4.89 -6.31
C GLU A 175 -7.87 5.59 -5.63
N VAL A 176 -8.51 6.49 -6.38
CA VAL A 176 -9.82 7.05 -6.07
C VAL A 176 -10.87 6.33 -6.92
N LEU A 177 -11.86 5.74 -6.26
CA LEU A 177 -12.97 5.04 -6.87
C LEU A 177 -14.29 5.80 -6.61
N PRO A 178 -15.26 5.77 -7.56
CA PRO A 178 -16.57 6.36 -7.35
C PRO A 178 -17.31 5.73 -6.17
N ALA A 179 -18.03 6.54 -5.38
CA ALA A 179 -18.89 6.02 -4.29
C ALA A 179 -20.09 5.21 -4.78
N ALA A 180 -20.56 5.45 -6.01
CA ALA A 180 -21.60 4.65 -6.66
C ALA A 180 -21.21 3.16 -6.78
N GLY A 181 -19.91 2.89 -6.69
CA GLY A 181 -19.34 1.57 -6.54
C GLY A 181 -18.41 1.20 -7.68
N SER A 182 -17.68 0.10 -7.49
CA SER A 182 -16.80 -0.47 -8.49
C SER A 182 -16.79 -1.99 -8.40
N ALA A 183 -16.78 -2.64 -9.56
CA ALA A 183 -16.54 -4.06 -9.68
C ALA A 183 -15.04 -4.32 -9.85
N GLN A 184 -14.49 -5.26 -9.09
CA GLN A 184 -13.13 -5.75 -9.27
C GLN A 184 -13.17 -7.25 -9.53
N ALA A 185 -12.64 -7.69 -10.67
CA ALA A 185 -12.44 -9.10 -10.95
C ALA A 185 -11.41 -9.68 -9.97
N GLN A 186 -11.79 -10.71 -9.22
CA GLN A 186 -10.92 -11.46 -8.31
C GLN A 186 -10.34 -12.70 -8.98
N ARG A 187 -11.11 -13.32 -9.88
CA ARG A 187 -10.72 -14.53 -10.59
C ARG A 187 -11.35 -14.50 -11.98
N LEU A 188 -10.58 -14.95 -12.96
CA LEU A 188 -11.06 -15.19 -14.31
C LEU A 188 -10.36 -16.47 -14.80
N LEU A 189 -11.13 -17.53 -14.99
CA LEU A 189 -10.65 -18.81 -15.48
C LEU A 189 -11.29 -19.09 -16.84
N PRO A 190 -10.58 -18.81 -17.94
CA PRO A 190 -11.01 -19.28 -19.23
C PRO A 190 -10.77 -20.79 -19.34
N SER A 191 -11.71 -21.50 -19.96
CA SER A 191 -11.57 -22.89 -20.38
C SER A 191 -12.10 -23.07 -21.79
N VAL A 192 -11.53 -24.03 -22.52
CA VAL A 192 -11.96 -24.40 -23.87
C VAL A 192 -12.07 -25.92 -23.93
N ASP A 193 -13.20 -26.41 -24.43
CA ASP A 193 -13.47 -27.82 -24.69
C ASP A 193 -14.05 -27.97 -26.10
N GLY A 194 -13.24 -28.44 -27.03
CA GLY A 194 -13.58 -28.51 -28.45
C GLY A 194 -13.89 -27.13 -29.05
N ASP A 195 -15.13 -26.95 -29.50
CA ASP A 195 -15.67 -25.70 -30.05
C ASP A 195 -16.35 -24.80 -29.00
N ARG A 196 -16.34 -25.21 -27.72
CA ARG A 196 -16.93 -24.45 -26.62
C ARG A 196 -15.86 -23.73 -25.81
N ALA A 197 -16.09 -22.45 -25.55
CA ALA A 197 -15.33 -21.68 -24.58
C ALA A 197 -16.22 -21.29 -23.40
N ALA A 198 -15.68 -21.35 -22.19
CA ALA A 198 -16.34 -20.88 -20.97
C ALA A 198 -15.38 -19.98 -20.18
N VAL A 199 -15.96 -19.05 -19.42
CA VAL A 199 -15.21 -18.21 -18.48
C VAL A 199 -15.91 -18.31 -17.13
N GLU A 200 -15.24 -18.92 -16.15
CA GLU A 200 -15.64 -18.78 -14.75
C GLU A 200 -15.01 -17.50 -14.23
N PHE A 201 -15.79 -16.68 -13.55
CA PHE A 201 -15.27 -15.47 -12.93
C PHE A 201 -15.78 -15.33 -11.50
N ALA A 202 -14.98 -14.67 -10.68
CA ALA A 202 -15.41 -14.15 -9.40
C ALA A 202 -15.07 -12.66 -9.39
N ALA A 203 -16.02 -11.83 -8.97
CA ALA A 203 -15.81 -10.40 -8.82
C ALA A 203 -16.28 -9.95 -7.44
N ARG A 204 -15.63 -8.92 -6.91
CA ARG A 204 -16.06 -8.21 -5.72
C ARG A 204 -16.66 -6.87 -6.12
N TRP A 205 -17.89 -6.63 -5.70
CA TRP A 205 -18.51 -5.33 -5.79
C TRP A 205 -18.25 -4.56 -4.50
N HIS A 206 -17.85 -3.29 -4.64
CA HIS A 206 -17.72 -2.36 -3.54
C HIS A 206 -18.63 -1.17 -3.81
N GLY A 207 -19.49 -0.80 -2.88
CA GLY A 207 -20.50 0.25 -3.05
C GLY A 207 -21.90 -0.25 -2.71
N ALA A 208 -22.92 0.57 -2.99
CA ALA A 208 -24.32 0.16 -2.86
C ALA A 208 -24.62 -0.99 -3.83
N THR A 209 -25.36 -2.01 -3.39
CA THR A 209 -25.72 -3.16 -4.23
C THR A 209 -26.34 -2.67 -5.55
N PRO A 210 -25.80 -3.06 -6.72
CA PRO A 210 -26.34 -2.60 -7.98
C PRO A 210 -27.69 -3.26 -8.25
N GLU A 211 -28.62 -2.52 -8.88
CA GLU A 211 -29.93 -3.06 -9.26
C GLU A 211 -29.82 -4.16 -10.34
N ALA A 212 -28.77 -4.10 -11.16
CA ALA A 212 -28.45 -5.08 -12.18
C ALA A 212 -26.94 -5.15 -12.41
N ALA A 213 -26.45 -6.33 -12.80
CA ALA A 213 -25.08 -6.50 -13.25
C ALA A 213 -25.04 -7.42 -14.48
N SER A 214 -24.03 -7.25 -15.33
CA SER A 214 -23.80 -8.10 -16.50
C SER A 214 -22.31 -8.37 -16.69
N LEU A 215 -21.98 -9.55 -17.18
CA LEU A 215 -20.64 -9.92 -17.64
C LEU A 215 -20.61 -9.85 -19.17
N ALA A 216 -19.57 -9.22 -19.71
CA ALA A 216 -19.28 -9.26 -21.15
C ALA A 216 -17.95 -9.97 -21.40
N VAL A 217 -17.95 -10.94 -22.32
CA VAL A 217 -16.76 -11.67 -22.79
C VAL A 217 -16.75 -11.64 -24.31
N GLY A 218 -15.86 -10.82 -24.90
CA GLY A 218 -15.92 -10.50 -26.32
C GLY A 218 -17.25 -9.84 -26.68
N GLU A 219 -17.94 -10.38 -27.68
CA GLU A 219 -19.26 -9.91 -28.13
C GLU A 219 -20.44 -10.48 -27.31
N VAL A 220 -20.19 -11.43 -26.41
CA VAL A 220 -21.24 -12.10 -25.64
C VAL A 220 -21.47 -11.34 -24.32
N ARG A 221 -22.73 -11.01 -24.02
CA ARG A 221 -23.15 -10.39 -22.75
C ARG A 221 -24.20 -11.25 -22.06
N SER A 222 -23.99 -11.51 -20.77
CA SER A 222 -24.91 -12.28 -19.92
C SER A 222 -25.24 -11.53 -18.64
N PRO A 223 -26.51 -11.52 -18.17
CA PRO A 223 -26.87 -10.94 -16.89
C PRO A 223 -26.29 -11.78 -15.73
N LEU A 224 -25.94 -11.13 -14.63
CA LEU A 224 -25.58 -11.78 -13.38
C LEU A 224 -26.83 -11.85 -12.50
N THR A 225 -27.29 -13.06 -12.21
CA THR A 225 -28.41 -13.35 -11.29
C THR A 225 -27.97 -13.35 -9.84
#